data_AF-A0A7S3AL11-F1
#
_entry.id   AF-A0A7S3AL11-F1
#
_cell.length_a   1.000
_cell.length_b   1.000
_cell.length_c   1.000
_cell.angle_alpha   90.00
_cell.angle_beta   90.00
_cell.angle_gamma   90.00
#
_symmetry.space_group_name_H-M   'P 1'
#
loop_
_entity.id
_entity.type
_entity.pdbx_description
1 polymer ?
#
loop_
_entity_poly.entity_id
_entity_poly.type
_entity_poly.pdbx_seq_one_letter_code
_entity_poly.pdbx_strand_id
1 'polypeptide(L)'
;AEVVQVVHYLPGQEYRPHFDWFNPEDPRFAEKTRVMGNRLISFFVYLSGCSAGGHTCFPKLGMKVAPQLGSALMWYNIDRHGVLDERTLHAGAPVDAGEKWGMNIWLRERPNLERLKLVRASTAVRTSGAGAPRVALEIAPTGARCTLGVVPCHVCGDPVGPVGLCFCKKQYGC
;
A
#
# COMPACT_ATOMS: atom_id res chain seq x y z
N ALA A 1 0.96 -6.45 9.97
CA ALA A 1 -0.01 -5.57 9.30
C ALA A 1 -1.06 -5.09 10.30
N GLU A 2 -1.52 -3.85 10.15
CA GLU A 2 -2.69 -3.33 10.87
C GLU A 2 -3.98 -4.03 10.41
N VAL A 3 -5.11 -3.68 11.04
CA VAL A 3 -6.42 -4.03 10.48
C VAL A 3 -6.62 -3.23 9.20
N VAL A 4 -7.14 -3.89 8.17
CA VAL A 4 -7.43 -3.26 6.87
C VAL A 4 -8.45 -2.15 7.07
N GLN A 5 -8.20 -0.99 6.45
CA GLN A 5 -9.13 0.14 6.48
C GLN A 5 -9.74 0.32 5.09
N VAL A 6 -11.06 0.34 5.01
CA VAL A 6 -11.80 0.71 3.79
C VAL A 6 -12.23 2.17 3.92
N VAL A 7 -12.11 2.91 2.82
CA VAL A 7 -12.48 4.33 2.72
C VAL A 7 -13.39 4.53 1.51
N HIS A 8 -14.33 5.46 1.65
CA HIS A 8 -15.30 5.84 0.62
C HIS A 8 -15.35 7.35 0.53
N TYR A 9 -15.28 7.88 -0.69
CA TYR A 9 -15.34 9.30 -0.99
C TYR A 9 -16.47 9.58 -1.99
N LEU A 10 -17.36 10.48 -1.59
CA LEU A 10 -18.40 11.10 -2.40
C LEU A 10 -17.87 12.34 -3.14
N PRO A 11 -18.61 12.88 -4.14
CA PRO A 11 -18.24 14.12 -4.80
C PRO A 11 -17.92 15.25 -3.81
N GLY A 12 -16.83 15.97 -4.06
CA GLY A 12 -16.27 17.03 -3.22
C GLY A 12 -15.45 16.55 -2.02
N GLN A 13 -15.54 15.27 -1.63
CA GLN A 13 -14.74 14.75 -0.52
C GLN A 13 -13.30 14.51 -0.94
N GLU A 14 -12.39 14.80 -0.01
CA GLU A 14 -10.94 14.70 -0.19
C GLU A 14 -10.28 14.13 1.07
N TYR A 15 -8.98 13.86 0.97
CA TYR A 15 -8.13 13.62 2.12
C TYR A 15 -6.90 14.50 2.04
N ARG A 16 -6.72 15.35 3.05
CA ARG A 16 -5.66 16.37 3.06
C ARG A 16 -4.27 15.75 3.00
N PRO A 17 -3.26 16.52 2.52
CA PRO A 17 -1.87 16.09 2.53
C PRO A 17 -1.42 15.60 3.91
N HIS A 18 -0.87 14.40 3.95
CA HIS A 18 -0.45 13.74 5.19
C HIS A 18 0.65 12.72 4.92
N PHE A 19 1.19 12.20 6.02
CA PHE A 19 2.07 11.05 6.04
C PHE A 19 1.35 9.87 6.67
N ASP A 20 1.68 8.67 6.19
CA ASP A 20 1.21 7.44 6.83
C ASP A 20 2.05 7.06 8.04
N TRP A 21 3.35 7.38 8.01
CA TRP A 21 4.21 7.21 9.18
C TRP A 21 3.79 8.14 10.33
N PHE A 22 4.02 7.69 11.55
CA PHE A 22 3.79 8.46 12.76
C PHE A 22 5.01 9.31 13.09
N ASN A 23 4.79 10.57 13.46
CA ASN A 23 5.88 11.41 13.99
C ASN A 23 6.31 10.84 15.36
N PRO A 24 7.59 10.44 15.54
CA PRO A 24 8.09 9.91 16.81
C PRO A 24 8.09 10.95 17.94
N GLU A 25 8.10 12.25 17.61
CA GLU A 25 8.05 13.34 18.59
C GLU A 25 6.64 13.60 19.12
N ASP A 26 5.61 13.08 18.46
CA ASP A 26 4.22 13.25 18.89
C ASP A 26 3.86 12.21 19.97
N PRO A 27 3.61 12.63 21.23
CA PRO A 27 3.34 11.71 22.33
C PRO A 27 2.11 10.84 22.10
N ARG A 28 1.16 11.27 21.25
CA ARG A 28 -0.06 10.50 20.93
C ARG A 28 0.24 9.18 20.22
N PHE A 29 1.39 9.09 19.57
CA PHE A 29 1.80 7.89 18.85
C PHE A 29 2.89 7.08 19.56
N ALA A 30 3.47 7.60 20.65
CA ALA A 30 4.59 6.97 21.37
C ALA A 30 4.31 5.50 21.73
N GLU A 31 3.12 5.20 22.26
CA GLU A 31 2.79 3.81 22.61
C GLU A 31 2.61 2.93 21.36
N LYS A 32 1.99 3.46 20.30
CA LYS A 32 1.78 2.73 19.04
C LYS A 32 3.11 2.40 18.36
N THR A 33 4.05 3.34 18.35
CA THR A 33 5.38 3.17 17.76
C THR A 33 6.28 2.30 18.65
N ARG A 34 6.14 2.36 19.97
CA ARG A 34 6.85 1.47 20.90
C ARG A 34 6.53 0.00 20.63
N VAL A 35 5.25 -0.35 20.50
CA VAL A 35 4.83 -1.76 20.37
C VAL A 35 5.15 -2.32 18.97
N MET A 36 4.66 -1.69 17.90
CA MET A 36 4.75 -2.26 16.55
C MET A 36 5.77 -1.57 15.63
N GLY A 37 6.56 -0.62 16.14
CA GLY A 37 7.36 0.26 15.29
C GLY A 37 6.47 1.22 14.52
N ASN A 38 6.99 1.86 13.49
CA ASN A 38 6.23 2.74 12.62
C ASN A 38 5.60 1.96 11.44
N ARG A 39 4.83 2.63 10.57
CA ARG A 39 4.37 2.05 9.31
C ARG A 39 5.54 2.03 8.35
N LEU A 40 5.97 0.84 7.94
CA LEU A 40 7.08 0.64 7.01
C LEU A 40 6.61 0.76 5.55
N ILE A 41 5.53 0.08 5.21
CA ILE A 41 4.99 0.02 3.84
C ILE A 41 3.50 0.34 3.88
N SER A 42 3.06 1.16 2.94
CA SER A 42 1.65 1.42 2.67
C SER A 42 1.25 0.79 1.35
N PHE A 43 0.07 0.17 1.34
CA PHE A 43 -0.65 -0.13 0.12
C PHE A 43 -1.97 0.65 0.08
N PHE A 44 -2.26 1.26 -1.05
CA PHE A 44 -3.56 1.84 -1.35
C PHE A 44 -4.18 1.09 -2.53
N VAL A 45 -5.22 0.30 -2.28
CA VAL A 45 -5.93 -0.45 -3.32
C VAL A 45 -7.19 0.32 -3.72
N TYR A 46 -7.38 0.55 -5.03
CA TYR A 46 -8.61 1.14 -5.56
C TYR A 46 -9.66 0.06 -5.74
N LEU A 47 -10.64 0.02 -4.84
CA LEU A 47 -11.77 -0.91 -4.88
C LEU A 47 -12.86 -0.47 -5.87
N SER A 48 -12.90 0.82 -6.20
CA SER A 48 -13.64 1.38 -7.33
C SER A 48 -12.92 2.63 -7.85
N GLY A 49 -13.26 3.05 -9.06
CA GLY A 49 -12.86 4.35 -9.59
C GLY A 49 -14.03 5.34 -9.58
N CYS A 50 -13.72 6.62 -9.47
CA CYS A 50 -14.65 7.70 -9.78
C CYS A 50 -14.56 8.06 -11.27
N SER A 51 -15.59 8.71 -11.82
CA SER A 51 -15.60 9.08 -13.24
C SER A 51 -14.77 10.34 -13.52
N ALA A 52 -14.56 11.20 -12.51
CA ALA A 52 -13.64 12.34 -12.57
C ALA A 52 -13.07 12.66 -11.17
N GLY A 53 -11.87 13.26 -11.12
CA GLY A 53 -11.19 13.62 -9.87
C GLY A 53 -10.59 12.42 -9.13
N GLY A 54 -10.54 12.49 -7.80
CA GLY A 54 -10.24 11.35 -6.91
C GLY A 54 -8.80 10.82 -6.99
N HIS A 55 -7.87 11.58 -7.55
CA HIS A 55 -6.48 11.15 -7.71
C HIS A 55 -5.80 10.93 -6.35
N THR A 56 -4.83 10.02 -6.28
CA THR A 56 -3.85 10.01 -5.20
C THR A 56 -2.65 10.83 -5.63
N CYS A 57 -2.35 11.91 -4.90
CA CYS A 57 -1.35 12.90 -5.26
C CYS A 57 -0.16 12.83 -4.31
N PHE A 58 1.05 12.81 -4.86
CA PHE A 58 2.33 12.89 -4.13
C PHE A 58 3.03 14.20 -4.52
N PRO A 59 2.70 15.34 -3.87
CA PRO A 59 3.19 16.66 -4.27
C PRO A 59 4.72 16.77 -4.31
N LYS A 60 5.43 16.18 -3.33
CA LYS A 60 6.91 16.21 -3.29
C LYS A 60 7.57 15.40 -4.41
N LEU A 61 6.81 14.54 -5.08
CA LEU A 61 7.26 13.75 -6.24
C LEU A 61 6.69 14.31 -7.56
N GLY A 62 5.88 15.36 -7.54
CA GLY A 62 5.19 15.87 -8.72
C GLY A 62 4.23 14.87 -9.36
N MET A 63 3.80 13.84 -8.62
CA MET A 63 3.07 12.70 -9.18
C MET A 63 1.59 12.74 -8.79
N LYS A 64 0.71 12.39 -9.74
CA LYS A 64 -0.72 12.18 -9.51
C LYS A 64 -1.15 10.87 -10.16
N VAL A 65 -1.97 10.12 -9.44
CA VAL A 65 -2.42 8.79 -9.85
C VAL A 65 -3.93 8.77 -9.93
N ALA A 66 -4.47 8.48 -11.11
CA ALA A 66 -5.91 8.33 -11.29
C ALA A 66 -6.40 7.01 -10.66
N PRO A 67 -7.56 7.01 -9.96
CA PRO A 67 -8.11 5.81 -9.37
C PRO A 67 -8.54 4.83 -10.44
N GLN A 68 -8.02 3.60 -10.36
CA GLN A 68 -8.25 2.61 -11.40
C GLN A 68 -8.65 1.28 -10.75
N LEU A 69 -9.89 0.83 -10.96
CA LEU A 69 -10.46 -0.37 -10.32
C LEU A 69 -9.48 -1.56 -10.35
N GLY A 70 -9.25 -2.16 -9.18
CA GLY A 70 -8.38 -3.32 -8.99
C GLY A 70 -6.88 -3.00 -8.94
N SER A 71 -6.50 -1.74 -9.17
CA SER A 71 -5.10 -1.33 -9.07
C SER A 71 -4.69 -1.05 -7.63
N ALA A 72 -3.39 -1.16 -7.38
CA ALA A 72 -2.81 -0.81 -6.09
C ALA A 72 -1.58 0.08 -6.28
N LEU A 73 -1.40 0.98 -5.32
CA LEU A 73 -0.17 1.69 -5.06
C LEU A 73 0.52 1.06 -3.88
N MET A 74 1.84 0.98 -3.95
CA MET A 74 2.70 0.61 -2.84
C MET A 74 3.74 1.70 -2.66
N TRP A 75 4.10 2.04 -1.43
CA TRP A 75 5.28 2.85 -1.16
C TRP A 75 5.88 2.54 0.21
N TYR A 76 7.16 2.82 0.36
CA TYR A 76 7.88 2.75 1.63
C TYR A 76 7.79 4.10 2.33
N ASN A 77 7.33 4.09 3.58
CA ASN A 77 7.24 5.29 4.42
C ASN A 77 8.56 5.60 5.14
N ILE A 78 9.45 4.62 5.18
CA ILE A 78 10.74 4.66 5.87
C ILE A 78 11.78 4.10 4.89
N ASP A 79 12.92 4.75 4.78
CA ASP A 79 14.01 4.27 3.94
C ASP A 79 14.81 3.12 4.59
N ARG A 80 15.79 2.59 3.87
CA ARG A 80 16.67 1.49 4.34
C ARG A 80 17.52 1.84 5.56
N HIS A 81 17.65 3.12 5.88
CA HIS A 81 18.41 3.63 7.01
C HIS A 81 17.50 3.91 8.23
N GLY A 82 16.20 3.65 8.12
CA GLY A 82 15.23 3.92 9.18
C GLY A 82 14.75 5.38 9.21
N VAL A 83 15.06 6.17 8.19
CA VAL A 83 14.67 7.58 8.11
C VAL A 83 13.28 7.69 7.49
N LEU A 84 12.42 8.50 8.11
CA LEU A 84 11.07 8.78 7.62
C LEU A 84 11.15 9.51 6.27
N ASP A 85 10.51 8.95 5.25
CA ASP A 85 10.60 9.50 3.90
C ASP A 85 9.59 10.62 3.70
N GLU A 86 10.07 11.85 3.72
CA GLU A 86 9.24 13.02 3.49
C GLU A 86 8.64 13.10 2.09
N ARG A 87 9.22 12.41 1.09
CA ARG A 87 8.69 12.43 -0.29
C ARG A 87 7.35 11.71 -0.39
N THR A 88 7.01 10.90 0.61
CA THR A 88 5.75 10.15 0.72
C THR A 88 4.56 11.00 1.18
N LEU A 89 4.74 12.31 1.36
CA LEU A 89 3.63 13.24 1.58
C LEU A 89 2.60 13.02 0.48
N HIS A 90 1.38 12.65 0.85
CA HIS A 90 0.35 12.29 -0.12
C HIS A 90 -1.04 12.75 0.30
N ALA A 91 -1.93 12.87 -0.68
CA ALA A 91 -3.29 13.34 -0.51
C ALA A 91 -4.25 12.57 -1.42
N GLY A 92 -5.51 12.47 -1.00
CA GLY A 92 -6.61 12.11 -1.89
C GLY A 92 -7.23 13.39 -2.44
N ALA A 93 -7.05 13.67 -3.74
CA ALA A 93 -7.69 14.81 -4.39
C ALA A 93 -9.23 14.67 -4.33
N PRO A 94 -9.96 15.81 -4.36
CA PRO A 94 -11.42 15.81 -4.41
C PRO A 94 -11.97 14.89 -5.50
N VAL A 95 -13.03 14.15 -5.19
CA VAL A 95 -13.81 13.44 -6.22
C VAL A 95 -14.67 14.47 -6.95
N ASP A 96 -14.53 14.58 -8.26
CA ASP A 96 -15.30 15.56 -9.03
C ASP A 96 -16.65 14.97 -9.47
N ALA A 97 -16.66 13.70 -9.89
CA ALA A 97 -17.86 12.98 -10.29
C ALA A 97 -17.77 11.47 -10.01
N GLY A 98 -18.90 10.85 -9.68
CA GLY A 98 -18.97 9.44 -9.25
C GLY A 98 -18.53 9.25 -7.80
N GLU A 99 -18.05 8.06 -7.47
CA GLU A 99 -17.61 7.70 -6.11
C GLU A 99 -16.29 6.94 -6.15
N LYS A 100 -15.45 7.14 -5.12
CA LYS A 100 -14.17 6.45 -4.98
C LYS A 100 -14.18 5.57 -3.74
N TRP A 101 -13.95 4.28 -3.94
CA TRP A 101 -13.70 3.32 -2.87
C TRP A 101 -12.23 2.91 -2.86
N GLY A 102 -11.62 2.95 -1.67
CA GLY A 102 -10.21 2.64 -1.47
C GLY A 102 -10.00 1.75 -0.25
N MET A 103 -8.84 1.11 -0.20
CA MET A 103 -8.44 0.26 0.91
C MET A 103 -6.98 0.47 1.27
N ASN A 104 -6.74 0.85 2.52
CA ASN A 104 -5.40 0.99 3.09
C ASN A 104 -4.97 -0.33 3.74
N ILE A 105 -3.77 -0.78 3.39
CA ILE A 105 -3.08 -1.86 4.10
C ILE A 105 -1.73 -1.32 4.57
N TRP A 106 -1.57 -1.25 5.89
CA TRP A 106 -0.33 -0.77 6.50
C TRP A 106 0.46 -1.92 7.11
N LEU A 107 1.70 -2.07 6.62
CA LEU A 107 2.67 -2.97 7.20
C LEU A 107 3.52 -2.21 8.21
N ARG A 108 3.68 -2.82 9.39
CA ARG A 108 4.45 -2.27 10.51
C ARG A 108 5.85 -2.88 10.49
N GLU A 109 6.83 -2.17 11.05
CA GLU A 109 8.19 -2.70 11.23
C GLU A 109 8.22 -3.97 12.09
N ARG A 110 7.32 -4.06 13.08
CA ARG A 110 7.21 -5.21 13.97
C ARG A 110 5.81 -5.84 13.89
N PRO A 111 5.71 -7.17 14.00
CA PRO A 111 4.41 -7.83 13.96
C PRO A 111 3.58 -7.50 15.20
N ASN A 112 2.26 -7.55 15.04
CA ASN A 112 1.34 -7.52 16.18
C ASN A 112 1.35 -8.91 16.85
N LEU A 113 2.00 -9.02 18.01
CA LEU A 113 2.16 -10.30 18.70
C LEU A 113 0.83 -10.91 19.17
N GLU A 114 -0.14 -10.10 19.62
CA GLU A 114 -1.45 -10.59 20.04
C GLU A 114 -2.24 -11.17 18.86
N ARG A 115 -2.19 -10.49 17.71
CA ARG A 115 -2.83 -10.99 16.49
C ARG A 115 -2.14 -12.24 15.96
N LEU A 116 -0.82 -12.36 16.10
CA LEU A 116 -0.11 -13.58 15.74
C LEU A 116 -0.52 -14.77 16.62
N LYS A 117 -0.75 -14.57 17.91
CA LYS A 117 -1.27 -15.63 18.80
C LYS A 117 -2.63 -16.13 18.34
N LEU A 118 -3.54 -15.23 17.96
CA LEU A 118 -4.87 -15.57 17.43
C LEU A 118 -4.78 -16.34 16.11
N VAL A 119 -3.94 -15.90 15.16
CA VAL A 119 -3.75 -16.59 13.88
C VAL A 119 -3.15 -17.97 14.11
N ARG A 120 -2.15 -18.10 14.99
CA ARG A 120 -1.55 -19.41 15.32
C ARG A 120 -2.56 -20.35 15.98
N ALA A 121 -3.40 -19.83 16.88
CA ALA A 121 -4.46 -20.60 17.52
C ALA A 121 -5.56 -21.02 16.54
N SER A 122 -5.90 -20.19 15.54
CA SER A 122 -6.91 -20.50 14.52
C SER A 122 -6.38 -21.37 13.38
N THR A 123 -5.08 -21.36 13.12
CA THR A 123 -4.41 -22.29 12.18
C THR A 123 -4.22 -23.70 12.73
N ALA A 124 -4.70 -23.99 13.95
CA ALA A 124 -5.01 -25.37 14.36
C ALA A 124 -6.25 -25.88 13.61
N VAL A 125 -6.21 -25.81 12.27
CA VAL A 125 -7.19 -26.41 11.38
C VAL A 125 -7.00 -27.91 11.49
N ARG A 126 -7.98 -28.60 12.06
CA ARG A 126 -8.09 -30.06 11.95
C ARG A 126 -8.20 -30.39 10.47
N THR A 127 -7.20 -31.05 9.92
CA THR A 127 -7.24 -31.56 8.55
C THR A 127 -8.22 -32.73 8.51
N SER A 128 -9.48 -32.45 8.17
CA SER A 128 -10.43 -33.46 7.75
C SER A 128 -11.33 -32.87 6.67
N GLY A 129 -11.18 -33.35 5.43
CA GLY A 129 -12.13 -33.10 4.34
C GLY A 129 -11.67 -32.06 3.33
N ALA A 130 -11.66 -32.47 2.07
CA ALA A 130 -11.23 -31.72 0.91
C ALA A 130 -12.08 -30.45 0.66
N GLY A 131 -11.41 -29.36 0.27
CA GLY A 131 -12.04 -28.16 -0.30
C GLY A 131 -12.12 -26.96 0.63
N ALA A 132 -10.97 -26.34 0.94
CA ALA A 132 -10.94 -24.99 1.51
C ALA A 132 -10.52 -23.99 0.42
N PRO A 133 -11.17 -22.81 0.29
CA PRO A 133 -10.73 -21.79 -0.65
C PRO A 133 -9.39 -21.26 -0.15
N ARG A 134 -8.32 -21.56 -0.89
CA ARG A 134 -6.99 -20.98 -0.66
C ARG A 134 -6.97 -19.62 -1.35
N VAL A 135 -6.85 -18.53 -0.59
CA VAL A 135 -6.21 -17.32 -1.13
C VAL A 135 -4.72 -17.61 -1.13
N ALA A 136 -4.27 -18.32 -2.15
CA ALA A 136 -2.86 -18.49 -2.42
C ALA A 136 -2.37 -17.22 -3.11
N LEU A 137 -1.44 -16.51 -2.48
CA LEU A 137 -0.53 -15.65 -3.22
C LEU A 137 0.43 -16.60 -3.92
N GLU A 138 0.06 -17.11 -5.09
CA GLU A 138 0.95 -17.92 -5.92
C GLU A 138 2.04 -17.00 -6.48
N ILE A 139 3.22 -17.08 -5.89
CA ILE A 139 4.44 -16.62 -6.56
C ILE A 139 4.82 -17.76 -7.51
N ALA A 140 4.55 -17.58 -8.81
CA ALA A 140 4.86 -18.57 -9.84
C ALA A 140 6.36 -18.93 -9.82
N PRO A 141 6.72 -20.21 -10.05
CA PRO A 141 8.12 -20.63 -10.03
C PRO A 141 8.90 -20.04 -11.22
N THR A 142 10.13 -19.63 -10.93
CA THR A 142 11.14 -19.10 -11.86
C THR A 142 11.34 -20.01 -13.07
N GLY A 143 11.01 -19.54 -14.29
CA GLY A 143 11.30 -20.32 -15.49
C GLY A 143 10.92 -19.76 -16.87
N ALA A 144 10.11 -18.71 -17.01
CA ALA A 144 9.77 -18.18 -18.33
C ALA A 144 10.79 -17.11 -18.78
N ARG A 145 11.53 -17.39 -19.85
CA ARG A 145 12.42 -16.42 -20.52
C ARG A 145 11.57 -15.33 -21.18
N CYS A 146 11.45 -14.19 -20.49
CA CYS A 146 10.99 -12.94 -21.08
C CYS A 146 12.22 -12.14 -21.54
N THR A 147 12.36 -11.91 -22.84
CA THR A 147 13.39 -11.04 -23.41
C THR A 147 13.24 -9.62 -22.86
N LEU A 148 14.34 -9.11 -22.28
CA LEU A 148 14.42 -7.79 -21.64
C LEU A 148 14.00 -6.67 -22.61
N GLY A 149 12.82 -6.09 -22.36
CA GLY A 149 12.54 -4.71 -22.69
C GLY A 149 12.69 -3.89 -21.41
N VAL A 150 13.89 -3.41 -21.11
CA VAL A 150 14.12 -2.44 -20.04
C VAL A 150 13.39 -1.16 -20.44
N VAL A 151 12.23 -0.89 -19.84
CA VAL A 151 11.60 0.43 -19.94
C VAL A 151 12.12 1.23 -18.76
N PRO A 152 13.05 2.19 -18.96
CA PRO A 152 13.58 2.99 -17.88
C PRO A 152 12.45 3.81 -17.25
N CYS A 153 12.48 3.94 -15.92
CA CYS A 153 11.69 4.94 -15.21
C CYS A 153 12.01 6.31 -15.82
N HIS A 154 11.08 6.86 -16.59
CA HIS A 154 11.24 8.14 -17.30
C HIS A 154 11.37 9.35 -16.36
N VAL A 155 11.46 9.14 -15.04
CA VAL A 155 11.55 10.19 -14.03
C VAL A 155 12.94 10.29 -13.37
N CYS A 156 13.70 9.19 -13.21
CA CYS A 156 14.91 9.27 -12.35
C CYS A 156 16.21 8.63 -12.87
N GLY A 157 16.24 7.77 -13.89
CA GLY A 157 17.50 7.27 -14.47
C GLY A 157 18.47 6.51 -13.54
N ASP A 158 18.17 6.38 -12.24
CA ASP A 158 19.02 5.72 -11.25
C ASP A 158 18.77 4.21 -11.18
N PRO A 159 19.83 3.39 -11.02
CA PRO A 159 19.67 1.97 -10.71
C PRO A 159 19.11 1.84 -9.28
N VAL A 160 17.82 1.53 -9.19
CA VAL A 160 17.10 1.25 -7.93
C VAL A 160 17.04 2.45 -6.96
N GLY A 161 16.46 3.56 -7.40
CA GLY A 161 16.11 4.69 -6.54
C GLY A 161 14.91 4.39 -5.61
N PRO A 162 14.91 4.80 -4.32
CA PRO A 162 14.05 4.26 -3.26
C PRO A 162 12.66 4.91 -3.20
N VAL A 163 11.96 5.00 -4.34
CA VAL A 163 10.53 5.33 -4.33
C VAL A 163 9.80 4.21 -5.06
N GLY A 164 9.60 3.11 -4.34
CA GLY A 164 8.98 1.88 -4.86
C GLY A 164 7.48 2.02 -5.11
N LEU A 165 7.08 2.98 -5.95
CA LEU A 165 5.71 3.16 -6.44
C LEU A 165 5.45 2.14 -7.55
N CYS A 166 5.01 0.94 -7.17
CA CYS A 166 4.63 -0.09 -8.11
C CYS A 166 3.14 0.06 -8.46
N PHE A 167 2.83 0.31 -9.73
CA PHE A 167 1.47 0.40 -10.26
C PHE A 167 1.05 -0.96 -10.83
N CYS A 168 0.30 -1.75 -10.07
CA CYS A 168 -0.26 -2.97 -10.63
C CYS A 168 -1.54 -2.63 -11.41
N LYS A 169 -1.49 -2.62 -12.74
CA LYS A 169 -2.72 -2.62 -13.54
C LYS A 169 -2.79 -3.57 -14.73
N LYS A 170 -1.68 -4.20 -15.12
CA LYS A 170 -1.63 -5.31 -16.11
C LYS A 170 -0.17 -5.77 -16.32
N GLN A 171 0.57 -6.00 -15.23
CA GLN A 171 2.03 -6.21 -15.33
C GLN A 171 2.58 -7.36 -14.47
N TYR A 172 1.74 -8.27 -13.98
CA TYR A 172 2.19 -9.57 -13.48
C TYR A 172 1.96 -10.66 -14.53
N GLY A 173 2.70 -10.46 -15.61
CA GLY A 173 2.98 -11.45 -16.64
C GLY A 173 4.47 -11.39 -17.00
N CYS A 174 5.33 -11.42 -15.97
CA CYS A 174 6.61 -12.11 -15.81
C CYS A 174 6.90 -12.01 -14.28
#